data_AF-A0A3B9F964-F1
#
_entry.id   AF-A0A3B9F964-F1
#
_cell.length_a   1.000
_cell.length_b   1.000
_cell.length_c   1.000
_cell.angle_alpha   90.00
_cell.angle_beta   90.00
_cell.angle_gamma   90.00
#
_symmetry.space_group_name_H-M   'P 1'
#
loop_
_entity.id
_entity.type
_entity.pdbx_description
1 polymer ?
#
loop_
_entity_poly.entity_id
_entity_poly.type
_entity_poly.pdbx_seq_one_letter_code
_entity_poly.pdbx_strand_id
1 'polypeptide(L)'
;MFSSPFSDKNERDLGVITLTDEQGRSLECYLEDSLLVDGKEYFLLLPKDSPVEFFVSCSKGGEEVILIEDDTTIEQVYPIAQAVLAEQNLELKCTAYTLTVVGNLPSMEESDTFTLEIEDEEELEPEELQLLAKFYYEDQEYTIYTPIDPLLFFAQKHISGMMKLL
;
A
#
# COMPACT_ATOMS: atom_id res chain seq x y z
N MET A 1 43.21 -2.41 4.02
CA MET A 1 41.93 -2.61 4.72
C MET A 1 41.06 -1.39 4.41
N PHE A 2 40.07 -1.54 3.54
CA PHE A 2 39.10 -0.48 3.27
C PHE A 2 38.15 -0.43 4.47
N SER A 3 38.20 0.66 5.24
CA SER A 3 37.20 0.93 6.27
C SER A 3 36.06 1.66 5.59
N SER A 4 34.93 0.98 5.42
CA SER A 4 33.68 1.62 5.02
C SER A 4 33.20 2.54 6.15
N PRO A 5 32.79 3.79 5.87
CA PRO A 5 32.16 4.67 6.84
C PRO A 5 30.65 4.44 6.82
N PHE A 6 30.19 3.23 7.17
CA PHE A 6 28.79 3.06 7.55
C PHE A 6 28.69 3.58 8.98
N SER A 7 28.38 4.88 9.12
CA SER A 7 27.97 5.44 10.40
C SER A 7 26.71 4.71 10.86
N ASP A 8 26.81 4.11 12.04
CA ASP A 8 25.70 3.88 12.98
C ASP A 8 24.80 5.13 13.02
N LYS A 9 23.79 5.19 12.16
CA LYS A 9 22.65 6.11 12.30
C LYS A 9 21.53 5.36 12.99
N ASN A 10 21.73 5.10 14.27
CA ASN A 10 20.70 4.59 15.14
C ASN A 10 20.00 5.78 15.80
N GLU A 11 19.13 6.46 15.03
CA GLU A 11 18.12 7.43 15.49
C GLU A 11 17.19 7.69 14.30
N ARG A 12 16.12 6.90 14.20
CA ARG A 12 15.02 7.07 13.23
C ARG A 12 14.24 8.35 13.55
N ASP A 13 14.85 9.51 13.34
CA ASP A 13 14.12 10.75 13.06
C ASP A 13 13.80 10.73 11.55
N LEU A 14 13.02 9.72 11.13
CA LEU A 14 12.54 9.61 9.76
C LEU A 14 11.56 10.76 9.58
N GLY A 15 12.00 11.81 8.89
CA GLY A 15 11.14 12.96 8.61
C GLY A 15 9.81 12.49 8.03
N VAL A 16 8.69 12.92 8.63
CA VAL A 16 7.36 12.60 8.11
C VAL A 16 7.09 13.54 6.95
N ILE A 17 6.77 12.96 5.80
CA ILE A 17 6.42 13.68 4.58
C ILE A 17 4.99 13.34 4.23
N THR A 18 4.18 14.36 3.95
CA THR A 18 2.79 14.19 3.53
C THR A 18 2.71 14.30 2.01
N LEU A 19 2.23 13.23 1.37
CA LEU A 19 1.83 13.22 -0.03
C LEU A 19 0.36 13.65 -0.15
N THR A 20 0.01 14.39 -1.19
CA THR A 20 -1.36 14.86 -1.43
C THR A 20 -1.71 14.67 -2.90
N ASP A 21 -2.87 14.09 -3.17
CA ASP A 21 -3.34 13.85 -4.54
C ASP A 21 -4.21 15.01 -5.06
N GLU A 22 -4.68 14.89 -6.30
CA GLU A 22 -5.54 15.89 -6.95
C GLU A 22 -6.92 16.03 -6.30
N GLN A 23 -7.35 15.01 -5.56
CA GLN A 23 -8.63 14.99 -4.82
C GLN A 23 -8.50 15.62 -3.43
N GLY A 24 -7.30 16.01 -3.02
CA GLY A 24 -7.01 16.61 -1.71
C GLY A 24 -6.90 15.60 -0.58
N ARG A 25 -6.83 14.30 -0.89
CA ARG A 25 -6.53 13.25 0.11
C ARG A 25 -5.06 13.36 0.50
N SER A 26 -4.72 12.91 1.71
CA SER A 26 -3.35 12.95 2.22
C SER A 26 -2.88 11.55 2.57
N LEU A 27 -1.59 11.27 2.34
CA LEU A 27 -0.91 10.06 2.78
C LEU A 27 0.34 10.48 3.56
N GLU A 28 0.43 10.07 4.82
CA GLU A 28 1.62 10.27 5.64
C GLU A 28 2.64 9.18 5.33
N CYS A 29 3.87 9.56 5.03
CA CYS A 29 4.96 8.64 4.78
C CYS A 29 6.17 8.96 5.66
N TYR A 30 6.89 7.92 6.07
CA TYR A 30 8.23 8.03 6.60
C TYR A 30 9.23 8.21 5.45
N LEU A 31 10.19 9.11 5.64
CA LEU A 31 11.33 9.21 4.74
C LEU A 31 12.28 8.04 4.95
N GLU A 32 12.32 7.10 4.00
CA GLU A 32 13.20 5.93 4.07
C GLU A 32 14.62 6.27 3.58
N ASP A 33 14.73 6.95 2.45
CA ASP A 33 16.02 7.42 1.92
C ASP A 33 15.86 8.70 1.09
N SER A 34 16.95 9.44 0.91
CA SER A 34 16.98 10.65 0.08
C SER A 34 18.22 10.69 -0.80
N LEU A 35 18.03 11.06 -2.06
CA LEU A 35 19.10 11.11 -3.07
C LEU A 35 19.16 12.49 -3.70
N LEU A 36 20.37 13.03 -3.85
CA LEU A 36 20.61 14.27 -4.59
C LEU A 36 21.29 13.94 -5.92
N VAL A 37 20.59 14.14 -7.03
CA VAL A 37 21.11 13.91 -8.39
C VAL A 37 20.92 15.17 -9.22
N ASP A 38 22.01 15.68 -9.81
CA ASP A 38 22.00 16.90 -10.64
C ASP A 38 21.31 18.11 -9.97
N GLY A 39 21.46 18.25 -8.65
CA GLY A 39 20.86 19.32 -7.87
C GLY A 39 19.36 19.16 -7.59
N LYS A 40 18.77 17.99 -7.89
CA LYS A 40 17.39 17.63 -7.55
C LYS A 40 17.37 16.63 -6.40
N GLU A 41 16.54 16.92 -5.40
CA GLU A 41 16.31 16.02 -4.25
C GLU A 41 15.17 15.05 -4.57
N TYR A 42 15.48 13.77 -4.46
CA TYR A 42 14.58 12.64 -4.57
C TYR A 42 14.44 11.98 -3.21
N PHE A 43 13.25 11.43 -2.93
CA PHE A 43 12.90 10.86 -1.65
C PHE A 43 12.24 9.50 -1.91
N LEU A 44 12.69 8.50 -1.18
CA LEU A 44 12.06 7.21 -1.07
C LEU A 44 11.19 7.23 0.19
N LEU A 45 9.89 7.03 0.01
CA LEU A 45 8.88 7.24 1.03
C LEU A 45 8.15 5.93 1.33
N LEU A 46 8.00 5.62 2.61
CA LEU A 46 7.26 4.46 3.08
C LEU A 46 5.96 4.92 3.73
N PRO A 47 4.77 4.49 3.28
CA PRO A 47 3.51 4.76 3.97
C PRO A 47 3.58 4.44 5.45
N LYS A 48 3.04 5.33 6.27
CA LYS A 48 2.95 5.11 7.71
C LYS A 48 1.96 4.01 8.07
N ASP A 49 0.87 3.93 7.31
CA ASP A 49 -0.20 2.97 7.43
C ASP A 49 -0.08 1.94 6.29
N SER A 50 -0.47 0.68 6.54
CA SER A 50 -0.25 -0.41 5.58
C SER A 50 -1.16 -0.27 4.36
N PRO A 51 -0.64 -0.33 3.13
CA PRO A 51 -1.46 -0.28 1.92
C PRO A 51 -2.37 -1.50 1.82
N VAL A 52 -3.55 -1.32 1.22
CA VAL A 52 -4.49 -2.43 0.98
C VAL A 52 -5.10 -2.38 -0.40
N GLU A 53 -5.41 -3.56 -0.90
CA GLU A 53 -5.95 -3.79 -2.22
C GLU A 53 -7.23 -4.61 -2.14
N PHE A 54 -8.16 -4.29 -3.03
CA PHE A 54 -9.45 -4.93 -3.11
C PHE A 54 -9.50 -5.83 -4.33
N PHE A 55 -9.95 -7.05 -4.12
CA PHE A 55 -10.10 -8.04 -5.17
C PHE A 55 -11.51 -8.58 -5.18
N VAL A 56 -12.01 -8.87 -6.39
CA VAL A 56 -13.33 -9.45 -6.60
C VAL A 56 -13.22 -10.81 -7.28
N SER A 57 -13.89 -11.81 -6.73
CA SER A 57 -13.90 -13.17 -7.27
C SER A 57 -14.72 -13.22 -8.57
N CYS A 58 -14.16 -13.76 -9.65
CA CYS A 58 -14.81 -13.83 -10.97
C CYS A 58 -15.46 -15.18 -11.29
N SER A 59 -15.10 -16.22 -10.56
CA SER A 59 -15.67 -17.56 -10.75
C SER A 59 -16.46 -18.01 -9.52
N LYS A 60 -17.51 -18.82 -9.77
CA LYS A 60 -18.20 -19.58 -8.71
C LYS A 60 -17.27 -20.68 -8.21
N GLY A 61 -16.31 -20.31 -7.38
CA GLY A 61 -15.22 -21.19 -6.94
C GLY A 61 -14.03 -20.44 -6.33
N GLY A 62 -13.88 -19.14 -6.58
CA GLY A 62 -12.94 -18.27 -5.87
C GLY A 62 -11.47 -18.40 -6.28
N GLU A 63 -11.15 -19.14 -7.35
CA GLU A 63 -9.77 -19.31 -7.80
C GLU A 63 -9.28 -18.17 -8.70
N GLU A 64 -10.19 -17.43 -9.35
CA GLU A 64 -9.86 -16.28 -10.19
C GLU A 64 -10.37 -15.00 -9.52
N VAL A 65 -9.47 -14.07 -9.26
CA VAL A 65 -9.77 -12.75 -8.67
C VAL A 65 -9.31 -11.64 -9.60
N ILE A 66 -10.01 -10.50 -9.57
CA ILE A 66 -9.66 -9.30 -10.32
C ILE A 66 -9.42 -8.15 -9.34
N LEU A 67 -8.30 -7.43 -9.52
CA LEU A 67 -8.00 -6.21 -8.77
C LEU A 67 -9.03 -5.12 -9.10
N ILE A 68 -9.51 -4.45 -8.06
CA ILE A 68 -10.49 -3.36 -8.17
C ILE A 68 -9.76 -2.03 -8.08
N GLU A 69 -9.67 -1.33 -9.20
CA GLU A 69 -9.09 0.03 -9.28
C GLU A 69 -10.15 1.13 -9.42
N ASP A 70 -11.42 0.77 -9.62
CA ASP A 70 -12.51 1.72 -9.80
C ASP A 70 -13.00 2.31 -8.46
N ASP A 71 -12.84 3.62 -8.30
CA ASP A 71 -13.28 4.37 -7.12
C ASP A 71 -14.80 4.17 -6.85
N THR A 72 -15.64 4.05 -7.89
CA THR A 72 -17.10 3.88 -7.72
C THR A 72 -17.43 2.57 -7.01
N THR A 73 -16.77 1.49 -7.40
CA THR A 73 -16.94 0.16 -6.81
C THR A 73 -16.43 0.14 -5.39
N ILE A 74 -15.26 0.74 -5.15
CA ILE A 74 -14.68 0.89 -3.81
C ILE A 74 -15.65 1.64 -2.89
N GLU A 75 -16.21 2.77 -3.33
CA GLU A 75 -17.17 3.56 -2.54
C GLU A 75 -18.41 2.76 -2.13
N GLN A 76 -18.91 1.86 -2.99
CA GLN A 76 -20.08 1.02 -2.70
C GLN A 76 -19.79 -0.01 -1.61
N VAL A 77 -18.62 -0.65 -1.67
CA VAL A 77 -18.25 -1.72 -0.74
C VAL A 77 -17.57 -1.21 0.53
N TYR A 78 -17.08 0.05 0.52
CA TYR A 78 -16.34 0.66 1.62
C TYR A 78 -17.01 0.52 2.99
N PRO A 79 -18.34 0.76 3.17
CA PRO A 79 -18.97 0.64 4.49
C PRO A 79 -18.92 -0.79 5.05
N ILE A 80 -19.02 -1.80 4.17
CA ILE A 80 -18.97 -3.21 4.55
C ILE A 80 -17.52 -3.59 4.86
N ALA A 81 -16.58 -3.20 4.00
CA ALA A 81 -15.16 -3.42 4.18
C ALA A 81 -14.65 -2.83 5.51
N GLN A 82 -15.03 -1.58 5.80
CA GLN A 82 -14.71 -0.90 7.06
C GLN A 82 -15.29 -1.64 8.27
N ALA A 83 -16.50 -2.17 8.17
CA ALA A 83 -17.12 -2.93 9.26
C ALA A 83 -16.36 -4.24 9.53
N VAL A 84 -16.01 -4.99 8.48
CA VAL A 84 -15.29 -6.26 8.61
C VAL A 84 -13.86 -6.07 9.08
N LEU A 85 -13.14 -5.05 8.60
CA LEU A 85 -11.80 -4.70 9.08
C LEU A 85 -11.82 -4.24 10.54
N ALA A 86 -12.87 -3.51 10.95
CA ALA A 86 -13.02 -3.08 12.34
C ALA A 86 -13.16 -4.26 13.33
N GLU A 87 -13.69 -5.41 12.90
CA GLU A 87 -13.73 -6.63 13.73
C GLU A 87 -12.33 -7.11 14.11
N GLN A 88 -11.31 -6.77 13.31
CA GLN A 88 -9.90 -7.09 13.55
C GLN A 88 -9.11 -5.91 14.13
N ASN A 89 -9.78 -4.83 14.56
CA ASN A 89 -9.16 -3.59 15.01
C ASN A 89 -8.35 -2.88 13.91
N LEU A 90 -8.78 -3.01 12.66
CA LEU A 90 -8.23 -2.28 11.51
C LEU A 90 -9.22 -1.18 11.06
N GLU A 91 -8.70 0.02 10.83
CA GLU A 91 -9.45 1.16 10.29
C GLU A 91 -9.01 1.42 8.85
N LEU A 92 -9.94 1.31 7.89
CA LEU A 92 -9.68 1.55 6.48
C LEU A 92 -9.72 3.05 6.19
N LYS A 93 -8.74 3.56 5.46
CA LYS A 93 -8.64 4.97 5.06
C LYS A 93 -8.47 5.13 3.56
N CYS A 94 -9.26 6.03 2.99
CA CYS A 94 -9.05 6.53 1.63
C CYS A 94 -7.94 7.59 1.64
N THR A 95 -6.69 7.14 1.58
CA THR A 95 -5.52 8.01 1.52
C THR A 95 -5.17 8.40 0.08
N ALA A 96 -4.22 9.34 -0.08
CA ALA A 96 -3.71 9.69 -1.41
C ALA A 96 -3.01 8.48 -2.05
N TYR A 97 -3.21 8.28 -3.35
CA TYR A 97 -2.57 7.24 -4.19
C TYR A 97 -2.89 5.78 -3.88
N THR A 98 -3.19 5.41 -2.63
CA THR A 98 -3.54 4.04 -2.23
C THR A 98 -4.51 4.06 -1.05
N LEU A 99 -5.28 2.98 -0.87
CA LEU A 99 -6.04 2.75 0.36
C LEU A 99 -5.10 2.22 1.44
N THR A 100 -5.32 2.59 2.69
CA THR A 100 -4.49 2.13 3.80
C THR A 100 -5.32 1.63 4.96
N VAL A 101 -4.75 0.74 5.78
CA VAL A 101 -5.33 0.32 7.05
C VAL A 101 -4.47 0.76 8.21
N VAL A 102 -5.14 1.27 9.24
CA VAL A 102 -4.54 1.69 10.51
C VAL A 102 -4.89 0.66 11.57
N GLY A 103 -3.86 0.15 12.24
CA GLY A 103 -4.01 -0.83 13.30
C GLY A 103 -2.88 -1.84 13.26
N ASN A 104 -3.02 -2.90 14.05
CA ASN A 104 -2.04 -3.97 14.05
C ASN A 104 -2.50 -5.05 13.08
N LEU A 105 -1.70 -5.30 12.04
CA LEU A 105 -1.97 -6.40 11.11
C LEU A 105 -2.01 -7.75 11.85
N PRO A 106 -2.88 -8.67 11.44
CA PRO A 106 -2.91 -10.02 11.99
C PRO A 106 -1.61 -10.75 11.67
N SER A 107 -1.29 -11.77 12.47
CA SER A 107 -0.15 -12.65 12.19
C SER A 107 -0.39 -13.39 10.88
N MET A 108 0.60 -13.36 9.99
CA MET A 108 0.55 -14.04 8.71
C MET A 108 0.61 -15.55 8.89
N GLU A 109 -0.37 -16.27 8.34
CA GLU A 109 -0.34 -17.73 8.20
C GLU A 109 -0.12 -18.09 6.73
N GLU A 110 0.55 -19.22 6.44
CA GLU A 110 0.80 -19.66 5.05
C GLU A 110 -0.49 -19.84 4.24
N SER A 111 -1.62 -20.11 4.90
CA SER A 111 -2.94 -20.23 4.24
C SER A 111 -3.55 -18.90 3.83
N ASP A 112 -3.05 -17.79 4.37
CA ASP A 112 -3.55 -16.44 4.12
C ASP A 112 -2.70 -15.69 3.09
N THR A 113 -1.63 -16.31 2.59
CA THR A 113 -0.80 -15.75 1.52
C THR A 113 -1.38 -16.08 0.15
N PHE A 114 -1.53 -15.04 -0.67
CA PHE A 114 -1.92 -15.13 -2.06
C PHE A 114 -0.78 -14.60 -2.94
N THR A 115 -0.37 -15.38 -3.93
CA THR A 115 0.65 -14.96 -4.89
C THR A 115 -0.05 -14.42 -6.14
N LEU A 116 0.07 -13.12 -6.38
CA LEU A 116 -0.45 -12.45 -7.56
C LEU A 116 0.57 -12.60 -8.71
N GLU A 117 0.23 -13.41 -9.71
CA GLU A 117 1.00 -13.53 -10.95
C GLU A 117 0.50 -12.51 -11.99
N ILE A 118 1.38 -11.63 -12.46
CA ILE A 118 1.06 -10.64 -13.49
C ILE A 118 1.31 -11.28 -14.86
N GLU A 119 0.25 -11.69 -15.56
CA GLU A 119 0.33 -12.50 -16.78
C GLU A 119 1.08 -11.85 -17.96
N ASP A 120 1.22 -10.53 -18.00
CA ASP A 120 1.75 -9.77 -19.15
C ASP A 120 3.18 -9.20 -18.97
N GLU A 121 3.83 -9.43 -17.82
CA GLU A 121 5.20 -8.94 -17.57
C GLU A 121 6.12 -10.08 -17.11
N GLU A 122 6.65 -10.85 -18.07
CA GLU A 122 7.55 -12.01 -17.86
C GLU A 122 8.82 -11.72 -17.04
N GLU A 123 9.13 -10.45 -16.74
CA GLU A 123 10.30 -10.02 -15.95
C GLU A 123 9.94 -9.48 -14.55
N LEU A 124 8.66 -9.37 -14.18
CA LEU A 124 8.27 -8.95 -12.84
C LEU A 124 8.26 -10.12 -11.87
N GLU A 125 8.77 -9.89 -10.66
CA GLU A 125 8.63 -10.84 -9.57
C GLU A 125 7.15 -10.89 -9.13
N PRO A 126 6.60 -12.09 -8.87
CA PRO A 126 5.23 -12.22 -8.41
C PRO A 126 5.08 -11.52 -7.06
N GLU A 127 3.96 -10.85 -6.86
CA GLU A 127 3.69 -10.13 -5.62
C GLU A 127 3.01 -11.06 -4.60
N GLU A 128 3.55 -11.12 -3.38
CA GLU A 128 2.92 -11.86 -2.31
C GLU A 128 2.05 -10.93 -1.46
N LEU A 129 0.81 -11.35 -1.27
CA LEU A 129 -0.25 -10.60 -0.62
C LEU A 129 -0.77 -11.37 0.60
N GLN A 130 -0.98 -10.68 1.73
CA GLN A 130 -1.59 -11.25 2.93
C GLN A 130 -3.08 -10.90 2.98
N LEU A 131 -3.92 -11.93 3.15
CA LEU A 131 -5.35 -11.77 3.35
C LEU A 131 -5.63 -11.05 4.68
N LEU A 132 -6.39 -9.95 4.60
CA LEU A 132 -6.92 -9.27 5.77
C LEU A 132 -8.37 -9.65 6.02
N ALA A 133 -9.23 -9.64 5.01
CA ALA A 133 -10.65 -9.86 5.21
C ALA A 133 -11.35 -10.41 3.95
N LYS A 134 -12.48 -11.10 4.16
CA LYS A 134 -13.40 -11.53 3.11
C LYS A 134 -14.81 -11.07 3.44
N PHE A 135 -15.55 -10.61 2.44
CA PHE A 135 -16.94 -10.21 2.60
C PHE A 135 -17.73 -10.37 1.30
N TYR A 136 -19.05 -10.24 1.37
CA TYR A 136 -19.93 -10.38 0.21
C TYR A 136 -20.70 -9.09 -0.05
N TYR A 137 -20.84 -8.74 -1.32
CA TYR A 137 -21.71 -7.67 -1.81
C TYR A 137 -22.36 -8.09 -3.13
N GLU A 138 -23.68 -7.95 -3.24
CA GLU A 138 -24.47 -8.36 -4.41
C GLU A 138 -24.15 -9.77 -4.97
N ASP A 139 -24.08 -10.77 -4.08
CA ASP A 139 -23.74 -12.17 -4.40
C ASP A 139 -22.33 -12.40 -4.96
N GLN A 140 -21.47 -11.39 -4.89
CA GLN A 140 -20.05 -11.48 -5.26
C GLN A 140 -19.17 -11.42 -4.01
N GLU A 141 -18.11 -12.24 -4.01
CA GLU A 141 -17.13 -12.27 -2.93
C GLU A 141 -16.03 -11.24 -3.20
N TYR A 142 -15.74 -10.46 -2.17
CA TYR A 142 -14.68 -9.47 -2.14
C TYR A 142 -13.66 -9.87 -1.10
N THR A 143 -12.39 -9.66 -1.43
CA THR A 143 -11.27 -9.96 -0.57
C THR A 143 -10.37 -8.73 -0.46
N ILE A 144 -9.86 -8.48 0.75
CA ILE A 144 -8.97 -7.36 1.06
C ILE A 144 -7.62 -7.95 1.39
N TYR A 145 -6.59 -7.53 0.68
CA TYR A 145 -5.21 -7.95 0.92
C TYR A 145 -4.31 -6.76 1.26
N THR A 146 -3.20 -7.03 1.93
CA THR A 146 -2.06 -6.10 2.07
C THR A 146 -0.83 -6.74 1.43
N PRO A 147 -0.03 -5.99 0.65
CA PRO A 147 1.28 -6.45 0.21
C PRO A 147 2.15 -6.88 1.39
N ILE A 148 2.85 -8.01 1.22
CA ILE A 148 3.86 -8.48 2.17
C ILE A 148 5.10 -7.60 2.09
N ASP A 149 5.52 -7.30 0.85
CA ASP A 149 6.61 -6.37 0.62
C ASP A 149 6.13 -4.92 0.76
N PRO A 150 6.88 -4.06 1.46
CA PRO A 150 6.44 -2.69 1.67
C PRO A 150 6.37 -1.89 0.37
N LEU A 151 5.21 -1.26 0.12
CA LEU A 151 5.04 -0.34 -1.00
C LEU A 151 5.85 0.94 -0.77
N LEU A 152 6.78 1.25 -1.68
CA LEU A 152 7.61 2.44 -1.62
C LEU A 152 7.21 3.46 -2.69
N PHE A 153 7.06 4.71 -2.27
CA PHE A 153 6.74 5.83 -3.14
C PHE A 153 8.01 6.62 -3.47
N PHE A 154 8.27 6.83 -4.76
CA PHE A 154 9.36 7.68 -5.21
C PHE A 154 8.85 9.11 -5.48
N ALA A 155 9.35 10.07 -4.71
CA ALA A 155 8.91 11.45 -4.80
C ALA A 155 10.06 12.41 -5.07
N GLN A 156 9.76 13.48 -5.80
CA GLN A 156 10.66 14.61 -5.98
C GLN A 156 10.08 15.85 -5.31
N LYS A 157 10.95 16.57 -4.60
CA LYS A 157 10.57 17.86 -4.02
C LYS A 157 10.54 18.92 -5.12
N HIS A 158 9.37 19.51 -5.32
CA HIS A 158 9.21 20.63 -6.23
C HIS A 158 9.68 21.95 -5.59
N ILE A 159 10.02 22.94 -6.41
CA ILE A 159 10.48 24.27 -5.98
C ILE A 159 9.44 24.99 -5.08
N SER A 160 8.16 24.64 -5.21
CA SER A 160 7.07 25.17 -4.40
C SER A 160 6.97 24.55 -2.99
N GLY A 161 7.82 23.57 -2.65
CA GLY A 161 7.73 22.80 -1.40
C GLY A 161 6.70 21.67 -1.44
N MET A 162 5.96 21.51 -2.55
CA MET A 162 5.06 20.37 -2.75
C MET A 162 5.86 19.15 -3.24
N MET A 163 5.51 17.98 -2.72
CA MET A 163 6.07 16.71 -3.18
C MET A 163 5.32 16.26 -4.43
N LYS A 164 6.05 15.90 -5.48
CA LYS A 164 5.47 15.31 -6.68
C LYS A 164 5.88 13.84 -6.73
N LEU A 165 4.90 12.95 -6.75
CA LEU A 165 5.14 11.52 -7.00
C LEU A 165 5.62 11.32 -8.45
N LEU A 166 6.62 10.46 -8.64
CA LEU A 166 7.27 10.18 -9.91
C LEU A 166 6.83 8.84 -10.50
#